data_AF-A0A942PTA6-F1
#
_entry.id   AF-A0A942PTA6-F1
#
_cell.length_a   1.000
_cell.length_b   1.000
_cell.length_c   1.000
_cell.angle_alpha   90.00
_cell.angle_beta   90.00
_cell.angle_gamma   90.00
#
_symmetry.space_group_name_H-M   'P 1'
#
loop_
_entity.id
_entity.type
_entity.pdbx_description
1 polymer ?
#
loop_
_entity_poly.entity_id
_entity_poly.type
_entity_poly.pdbx_seq_one_letter_code
_entity_poly.pdbx_strand_id
1 'polypeptide(L)'
;MEPGDLEAVRALKEINIPELARLVDEGWDLTALIPFCVLMFKMELPLLFPDDPAVLKVGAAFYDPFEDLLLRHKEGKVDTVFKQPLGKVAYHAACHQRVQNIRRKTREILALVPGATVEIIERCSSHDGTYAVKKEFHTSAMKIVQPVAERVRAAQADHYGSDCAMAAHRIEHCLNDGRAPESPISLLRRAYGI
;
A
#
# COMPACT_ATOMS: atom_id res chain seq x y z
N MET A 1 -3.16 -9.60 -14.84
CA MET A 1 -4.44 -8.87 -14.99
C MET A 1 -4.27 -7.56 -15.75
N GLU A 2 -3.25 -6.75 -15.44
CA GLU A 2 -2.98 -5.48 -16.12
C GLU A 2 -2.90 -5.54 -17.67
N PRO A 3 -2.28 -6.55 -18.31
CA PRO A 3 -2.33 -6.70 -19.76
C PRO A 3 -3.54 -7.50 -20.26
N GLY A 4 -4.48 -7.88 -19.39
CA GLY A 4 -5.62 -8.75 -19.73
C GLY A 4 -5.27 -10.24 -19.92
N ASP A 5 -4.03 -10.64 -19.64
CA ASP A 5 -3.59 -12.03 -19.78
C ASP A 5 -4.12 -12.90 -18.62
N LEU A 6 -5.27 -13.52 -18.84
CA LEU A 6 -5.95 -14.38 -17.85
C LEU A 6 -5.30 -15.76 -17.73
N GLU A 7 -4.61 -16.24 -18.77
CA GLU A 7 -3.90 -17.52 -18.74
C GLU A 7 -2.69 -17.43 -17.81
N ALA A 8 -1.90 -16.36 -17.94
CA ALA A 8 -0.79 -16.10 -17.02
C ALA A 8 -1.28 -15.89 -15.58
N VAL A 9 -2.41 -15.19 -15.38
CA VAL A 9 -3.02 -15.05 -14.04
C VAL A 9 -3.36 -16.42 -13.46
N ARG A 10 -3.99 -17.32 -14.24
CA ARG A 10 -4.32 -18.67 -13.80
C ARG A 10 -3.05 -19.46 -13.47
N ALA A 11 -2.04 -19.44 -14.33
CA ALA A 11 -0.79 -20.15 -14.11
C ALA A 11 -0.09 -19.69 -12.81
N LEU A 12 -0.03 -18.38 -12.56
CA LEU A 12 0.52 -17.83 -11.33
C LEU A 12 -0.35 -18.17 -10.11
N LYS A 13 -1.67 -18.18 -10.26
CA LYS A 13 -2.60 -18.63 -9.20
C LYS A 13 -2.31 -20.07 -8.79
N GLU A 14 -2.10 -20.98 -9.74
CA GLU A 14 -1.82 -22.39 -9.43
C GLU A 14 -0.48 -22.60 -8.72
N ILE A 15 0.47 -21.68 -8.89
CA ILE A 15 1.75 -21.70 -8.17
C ILE A 15 1.60 -21.17 -6.75
N ASN A 16 0.90 -20.04 -6.57
CA ASN A 16 0.91 -19.31 -5.31
C ASN A 16 -0.15 -19.78 -4.31
N ILE A 17 -1.38 -20.06 -4.76
CA ILE A 17 -2.50 -20.35 -3.86
C ILE A 17 -2.30 -21.61 -3.01
N PRO A 18 -1.73 -22.73 -3.50
CA PRO A 18 -1.55 -23.91 -2.67
C PRO A 18 -0.71 -23.66 -1.41
N GLU A 19 0.39 -22.93 -1.55
CA GLU A 19 1.28 -22.61 -0.43
C GLU A 19 0.64 -21.60 0.52
N LEU A 20 -0.02 -20.56 -0.01
CA LEU A 20 -0.74 -19.60 0.82
C LEU A 20 -1.88 -20.27 1.58
N ALA A 21 -2.61 -21.19 0.96
CA ALA A 21 -3.69 -21.94 1.62
C ALA A 21 -3.16 -22.83 2.74
N ARG A 22 -1.98 -23.46 2.55
CA ARG A 22 -1.29 -24.23 3.59
C ARG A 22 -0.96 -23.35 4.81
N LEU A 23 -0.44 -22.14 4.60
CA LEU A 23 -0.14 -21.20 5.69
C LEU A 23 -1.42 -20.78 6.43
N VAL A 24 -2.53 -20.57 5.72
CA VAL A 24 -3.82 -20.27 6.36
C VAL A 24 -4.32 -21.46 7.18
N ASP A 25 -4.16 -22.69 6.69
CA ASP A 25 -4.51 -23.91 7.45
C ASP A 25 -3.65 -24.09 8.72
N GLU A 26 -2.45 -23.51 8.74
CA GLU A 26 -1.58 -23.43 9.93
C GLU A 26 -1.95 -22.28 10.88
N GLY A 27 -2.96 -21.48 10.54
CA GLY A 27 -3.48 -20.39 11.37
C GLY A 27 -2.81 -19.04 11.15
N TRP A 28 -2.08 -18.86 10.04
CA TRP A 28 -1.47 -17.57 9.70
C TRP A 28 -2.44 -16.64 8.98
N ASP A 29 -2.48 -15.38 9.43
CA ASP A 29 -2.96 -14.28 8.62
C ASP A 29 -1.88 -13.88 7.59
N LEU A 30 -2.31 -13.50 6.39
CA LEU A 30 -1.44 -13.16 5.28
C LEU A 30 -1.43 -11.65 5.04
N THR A 31 -0.27 -11.12 4.63
CA THR A 31 -0.15 -9.71 4.25
C THR A 31 0.86 -9.52 3.12
N ALA A 32 0.80 -8.34 2.50
CA ALA A 32 1.78 -7.88 1.52
C ALA A 32 1.98 -6.38 1.67
N LEU A 33 3.22 -5.92 1.50
CA LEU A 33 3.57 -4.51 1.67
C LEU A 33 3.09 -3.61 0.52
N ILE A 34 2.69 -4.20 -0.61
CA ILE A 34 2.18 -3.47 -1.77
C ILE A 34 0.66 -3.66 -1.86
N PRO A 35 -0.13 -2.58 -1.82
CA PRO A 35 -1.59 -2.67 -1.82
C PRO A 35 -2.21 -3.39 -3.01
N PHE A 36 -1.55 -3.40 -4.17
CA PHE A 36 -2.00 -4.18 -5.32
C PHE A 36 -1.96 -5.68 -5.07
N CYS A 37 -0.90 -6.19 -4.41
CA CYS A 37 -0.80 -7.61 -4.07
C CYS A 37 -1.90 -8.01 -3.09
N VAL A 38 -2.19 -7.15 -2.09
CA VAL A 38 -3.30 -7.36 -1.17
C VAL A 38 -4.62 -7.41 -1.96
N LEU A 39 -4.88 -6.44 -2.84
CA LEU A 39 -6.08 -6.42 -3.70
C LEU A 39 -6.22 -7.69 -4.54
N MET A 40 -5.12 -8.15 -5.15
CA MET A 40 -5.07 -9.32 -6.01
C MET A 40 -5.53 -10.58 -5.27
N PHE A 41 -4.93 -10.87 -4.11
CA PHE A 41 -5.29 -12.07 -3.33
C PHE A 41 -6.63 -11.92 -2.59
N LYS A 42 -6.92 -10.73 -2.05
CA LYS A 42 -8.09 -10.47 -1.22
C LYS A 42 -9.39 -10.39 -2.02
N MET A 43 -9.37 -9.87 -3.25
CA MET A 43 -10.60 -9.61 -4.02
C MET A 43 -10.56 -10.04 -5.48
N GLU A 44 -9.48 -9.77 -6.22
CA GLU A 44 -9.49 -10.03 -7.67
C GLU A 44 -9.44 -11.52 -8.02
N LEU A 45 -8.57 -12.30 -7.37
CA LEU A 45 -8.56 -13.75 -7.56
C LEU A 45 -9.88 -14.40 -7.11
N PRO A 46 -10.46 -14.07 -5.94
CA PRO A 46 -11.82 -14.51 -5.58
C PRO A 46 -12.89 -14.16 -6.61
N LEU A 47 -12.81 -12.98 -7.24
CA LEU A 47 -13.75 -12.58 -8.29
C LEU A 47 -13.58 -13.41 -9.57
N LEU A 48 -12.34 -13.72 -9.95
CA LEU A 48 -12.02 -14.50 -11.16
C LEU A 48 -12.25 -16.01 -10.98
N PHE A 49 -12.09 -16.53 -9.77
CA PHE A 49 -12.17 -17.94 -9.42
C PHE A 49 -13.11 -18.17 -8.23
N PRO A 50 -14.40 -17.79 -8.34
CA PRO A 50 -15.34 -17.83 -7.21
C PRO A 50 -15.66 -19.24 -6.73
N ASP A 51 -15.46 -20.26 -7.57
CA ASP A 51 -15.73 -21.65 -7.24
C ASP A 51 -14.51 -22.39 -6.65
N ASP A 52 -13.35 -21.72 -6.52
CA ASP A 52 -12.14 -22.31 -5.93
C ASP A 52 -12.08 -22.04 -4.42
N PRO A 53 -12.32 -23.04 -3.56
CA PRO A 53 -12.35 -22.84 -2.11
C PRO A 53 -10.98 -22.44 -1.53
N ALA A 54 -9.86 -22.82 -2.16
CA ALA A 54 -8.54 -22.42 -1.69
C ALA A 54 -8.29 -20.92 -1.97
N VAL A 55 -8.74 -20.42 -3.13
CA VAL A 55 -8.69 -18.99 -3.45
C VAL A 55 -9.52 -18.19 -2.45
N LEU A 56 -10.76 -18.62 -2.18
CA LEU A 56 -11.63 -17.93 -1.21
C LEU A 56 -11.05 -17.94 0.21
N LYS A 57 -10.46 -19.07 0.63
CA LYS A 57 -9.78 -19.21 1.93
C LYS A 57 -8.62 -18.22 2.05
N VAL A 58 -7.74 -18.17 1.05
CA VAL A 58 -6.60 -17.23 1.03
C VAL A 58 -7.09 -15.79 1.05
N GLY A 59 -8.11 -15.45 0.25
CA GLY A 59 -8.66 -14.09 0.20
C GLY A 59 -9.24 -13.63 1.54
N ALA A 60 -9.91 -14.53 2.27
CA ALA A 60 -10.48 -14.23 3.58
C ALA A 60 -9.41 -13.97 4.68
N ALA A 61 -8.23 -14.58 4.54
CA ALA A 61 -7.12 -14.44 5.49
C ALA A 61 -6.09 -13.34 5.09
N PHE A 62 -6.34 -12.59 4.00
CA PHE A 62 -5.40 -11.60 3.49
C PHE A 62 -5.75 -10.18 3.96
N TYR A 63 -4.78 -9.50 4.58
CA TYR A 63 -4.95 -8.16 5.14
C TYR A 63 -3.91 -7.19 4.61
N ASP A 64 -4.32 -5.92 4.47
CA ASP A 64 -3.36 -4.83 4.33
C ASP A 64 -2.58 -4.65 5.65
N PRO A 65 -1.27 -4.36 5.61
CA PRO A 65 -0.45 -4.29 6.82
C PRO A 65 -0.99 -3.32 7.88
N PHE A 66 -1.53 -2.16 7.47
CA PHE A 66 -2.06 -1.17 8.41
C PHE A 66 -3.49 -1.47 8.83
N GLU A 67 -4.26 -2.20 8.01
CA GLU A 67 -5.48 -2.86 8.48
C GLU A 67 -5.19 -3.85 9.59
N ASP A 68 -4.16 -4.66 9.40
CA ASP A 68 -3.75 -5.70 10.32
C ASP A 68 -3.32 -5.13 11.67
N LEU A 69 -2.39 -4.16 11.62
CA LEU A 69 -1.89 -3.44 12.78
C LEU A 69 -3.02 -2.73 13.54
N LEU A 70 -4.00 -2.16 12.85
CA LEU A 70 -5.11 -1.48 13.52
C LEU A 70 -6.04 -2.47 14.24
N LEU A 71 -6.28 -3.65 13.66
CA LEU A 71 -7.01 -4.72 14.35
C LEU A 71 -6.26 -5.12 15.63
N ARG A 72 -4.94 -5.29 15.53
CA ARG A 72 -4.09 -5.79 16.63
C ARG A 72 -3.93 -4.71 17.71
N HIS A 73 -3.95 -3.44 17.33
CA HIS A 73 -3.99 -2.32 18.26
C HIS A 73 -5.29 -2.31 19.07
N LYS A 74 -6.44 -2.57 18.44
CA LYS A 74 -7.73 -2.70 19.16
C LYS A 74 -7.75 -3.87 20.14
N GLU A 75 -6.96 -4.90 19.88
CA GLU A 75 -6.75 -6.05 20.77
C GLU A 75 -5.68 -5.79 21.86
N GLY A 76 -5.05 -4.60 21.88
CA GLY A 76 -3.98 -4.27 22.82
C GLY A 76 -2.64 -4.97 22.52
N LYS A 77 -2.45 -5.50 21.30
CA LYS A 77 -1.24 -6.25 20.89
C LYS A 77 -0.19 -5.39 20.17
N VAL A 78 -0.51 -4.14 19.85
CA VAL A 78 0.46 -3.18 19.29
C VAL A 78 1.02 -2.34 20.43
N ASP A 79 2.33 -2.41 20.61
CA ASP A 79 3.06 -1.54 21.53
C ASP A 79 2.97 -0.09 21.03
N THR A 80 2.46 0.82 21.85
CA THR A 80 2.39 2.26 21.50
C THR A 80 3.47 3.09 22.17
N VAL A 81 4.51 2.45 22.70
CA VAL A 81 5.70 3.11 23.24
C VAL A 81 6.71 3.36 22.10
N PHE A 82 6.67 4.57 21.55
CA PHE A 82 7.59 5.02 20.50
C PHE A 82 8.79 5.76 21.09
N LYS A 83 9.98 5.54 20.52
CA LYS A 83 11.25 6.13 20.96
C LYS A 83 11.63 7.39 20.18
N GLN A 84 11.18 7.50 18.93
CA GLN A 84 11.51 8.60 18.03
C GLN A 84 10.23 9.27 17.52
N PRO A 85 10.15 10.61 17.51
CA PRO A 85 9.03 11.31 16.90
C PRO A 85 9.09 11.21 15.36
N LEU A 86 7.94 11.36 14.70
CA LEU A 86 7.84 11.43 13.23
C LEU A 86 7.59 12.84 12.68
N GLY A 87 7.22 13.82 13.52
CA GLY A 87 6.90 15.16 13.04
C GLY A 87 5.76 15.17 12.01
N LYS A 88 5.90 15.93 10.93
CA LYS A 88 4.90 16.03 9.86
C LYS A 88 5.17 15.01 8.75
N VAL A 89 4.15 14.25 8.38
CA VAL A 89 4.19 13.26 7.30
C VAL A 89 3.19 13.62 6.21
N ALA A 90 3.66 13.79 4.98
CA ALA A 90 2.82 13.90 3.79
C ALA A 90 2.59 12.50 3.19
N TYR A 91 1.43 11.91 3.48
CA TYR A 91 1.09 10.55 3.07
C TYR A 91 0.16 10.55 1.85
N HIS A 92 0.60 9.94 0.76
CA HIS A 92 -0.24 9.65 -0.39
C HIS A 92 -0.98 8.32 -0.19
N ALA A 93 -2.32 8.38 -0.18
CA ALA A 93 -3.16 7.20 -0.04
C ALA A 93 -3.27 6.45 -1.38
N ALA A 94 -2.88 5.17 -1.39
CA ALA A 94 -2.85 4.37 -2.61
C ALA A 94 -4.26 4.03 -3.11
N CYS A 95 -4.47 4.08 -4.44
CA CYS A 95 -5.77 3.81 -5.05
C CYS A 95 -6.31 2.40 -4.72
N HIS A 96 -5.45 1.38 -4.70
CA HIS A 96 -5.89 0.00 -4.41
C HIS A 96 -6.31 -0.21 -2.95
N GLN A 97 -5.83 0.60 -2.00
CA GLN A 97 -6.36 0.58 -0.63
C GLN A 97 -7.79 1.12 -0.59
N ARG A 98 -8.09 2.12 -1.43
CA ARG A 98 -9.45 2.69 -1.54
C ARG A 98 -10.43 1.69 -2.14
N VAL A 99 -10.05 0.98 -3.20
CA VAL A 99 -10.89 -0.07 -3.81
C VAL A 99 -11.24 -1.16 -2.80
N GLN A 100 -10.30 -1.50 -1.91
CA GLN A 100 -10.49 -2.45 -0.82
C GLN A 100 -11.28 -1.90 0.39
N ASN A 101 -11.77 -0.66 0.35
CA ASN A 101 -12.42 0.00 1.48
C ASN A 101 -11.58 0.03 2.77
N ILE A 102 -10.25 -0.02 2.66
CA ILE A 102 -9.33 0.04 3.81
C ILE A 102 -9.37 1.43 4.46
N ARG A 103 -9.80 2.48 3.74
CA ARG A 103 -9.89 3.87 4.23
C ARG A 103 -8.51 4.41 4.62
N ARG A 104 -8.36 5.00 5.81
CA ARG A 104 -7.22 5.83 6.23
C ARG A 104 -6.41 5.16 7.35
N LYS A 105 -6.39 3.82 7.41
CA LYS A 105 -5.75 3.05 8.50
C LYS A 105 -4.26 3.33 8.64
N THR A 106 -3.53 3.53 7.54
CA THR A 106 -2.12 3.96 7.58
C THR A 106 -1.94 5.27 8.35
N ARG A 107 -2.80 6.28 8.08
CA ARG A 107 -2.79 7.53 8.85
C ARG A 107 -3.08 7.28 10.33
N GLU A 108 -4.08 6.46 10.63
CA GLU A 108 -4.49 6.18 12.01
C GLU A 108 -3.34 5.58 12.82
N ILE A 109 -2.62 4.60 12.27
CA ILE A 109 -1.46 4.00 12.93
C ILE A 109 -0.30 4.99 13.06
N LEU A 110 0.06 5.71 12.00
CA LEU A 110 1.15 6.70 12.08
C LEU A 110 0.84 7.82 13.07
N ALA A 111 -0.43 8.19 13.23
CA ALA A 111 -0.88 9.19 14.20
C ALA A 111 -0.85 8.71 15.66
N LEU A 112 -0.61 7.41 15.92
CA LEU A 112 -0.35 6.91 17.28
C LEU A 112 1.01 7.38 17.81
N VAL A 113 1.95 7.72 16.91
CA VAL A 113 3.27 8.23 17.32
C VAL A 113 3.10 9.64 17.92
N PRO A 114 3.51 9.87 19.18
CA PRO A 114 3.36 11.17 19.82
C PRO A 114 4.00 12.31 19.00
N GLY A 115 3.22 13.38 18.78
CA GLY A 115 3.65 14.54 18.01
C GLY A 115 3.60 14.36 16.48
N ALA A 116 3.18 13.20 15.98
CA ALA A 116 3.03 13.00 14.54
C ALA A 116 1.80 13.72 13.99
N THR A 117 1.96 14.42 12.87
CA THR A 117 0.86 14.98 12.08
C THR A 117 0.88 14.40 10.68
N VAL A 118 -0.21 13.76 10.26
CA VAL A 118 -0.27 13.08 8.96
C VAL A 118 -1.26 13.79 8.04
N GLU A 119 -0.74 14.44 7.00
CA GLU A 119 -1.52 15.02 5.92
C GLU A 119 -1.75 13.97 4.83
N ILE A 120 -3.02 13.71 4.49
CA ILE A 120 -3.36 12.77 3.42
C ILE A 120 -3.51 13.50 2.08
N ILE A 121 -2.89 12.92 1.05
CA ILE A 121 -3.07 13.27 -0.36
C ILE A 121 -3.82 12.12 -1.05
N GLU A 122 -5.11 12.32 -1.34
CA GLU A 122 -6.00 11.33 -1.95
C GLU A 122 -6.23 11.62 -3.45
N ARG A 123 -5.21 11.45 -4.27
CA ARG A 123 -5.31 11.66 -5.73
C ARG A 123 -4.42 10.67 -6.45
N CYS A 124 -4.80 10.27 -7.67
CA CYS A 124 -4.07 9.29 -8.45
C CYS A 124 -2.62 9.72 -8.67
N SER A 125 -1.66 8.84 -8.35
CA SER A 125 -0.24 9.03 -8.64
C SER A 125 0.12 8.80 -10.11
N SER A 126 -0.86 8.42 -10.94
CA SER A 126 -0.72 8.04 -12.35
C SER A 126 0.19 6.87 -12.65
N HIS A 127 0.61 6.09 -11.64
CA HIS A 127 1.51 4.97 -11.87
C HIS A 127 0.90 3.90 -12.79
N ASP A 128 -0.37 3.55 -12.56
CA ASP A 128 -1.21 2.72 -13.46
C ASP A 128 -0.43 1.58 -14.16
N GLY A 129 0.31 0.83 -13.33
CA GLY A 129 1.33 -0.15 -13.68
C GLY A 129 2.20 0.17 -14.90
N THR A 130 2.04 -0.56 -16.00
CA THR A 130 2.89 -0.41 -17.19
C THR A 130 2.53 0.81 -18.03
N TYR A 131 1.33 1.39 -17.87
CA TYR A 131 0.90 2.55 -18.65
C TYR A 131 1.90 3.70 -18.49
N ALA A 132 2.27 4.00 -17.26
CA ALA A 132 3.00 5.23 -16.97
C ALA A 132 4.51 5.16 -17.31
N VAL A 133 5.04 3.97 -17.53
CA VAL A 133 6.43 3.75 -17.95
C VAL A 133 6.59 3.68 -19.47
N LYS A 134 5.49 3.55 -20.22
CA LYS A 134 5.48 3.61 -21.67
C LYS A 134 5.75 5.02 -22.16
N LYS A 135 6.66 5.16 -23.13
CA LYS A 135 7.11 6.45 -23.67
C LYS A 135 5.94 7.28 -24.21
N GLU A 136 4.97 6.62 -24.81
CA GLU A 136 3.77 7.17 -25.42
C GLU A 136 2.88 7.89 -24.40
N PHE A 137 2.87 7.42 -23.14
CA PHE A 137 1.97 7.90 -22.11
C PHE A 137 2.67 8.70 -20.99
N HIS A 138 4.00 8.71 -21.00
CA HIS A 138 4.82 9.40 -19.99
C HIS A 138 4.36 10.84 -19.74
N THR A 139 4.21 11.65 -20.79
CA THR A 139 3.80 13.07 -20.65
C THR A 139 2.43 13.21 -19.99
N SER A 140 1.47 12.35 -20.32
CA SER A 140 0.14 12.35 -19.71
C SER A 140 0.20 11.91 -18.26
N ALA A 141 0.96 10.86 -17.95
CA ALA A 141 1.18 10.40 -16.59
C ALA A 141 1.81 11.50 -15.72
N MET A 142 2.80 12.23 -16.23
CA MET A 142 3.43 13.35 -15.50
C MET A 142 2.44 14.47 -15.16
N LYS A 143 1.53 14.82 -16.08
CA LYS A 143 0.47 15.81 -15.82
C LYS A 143 -0.49 15.35 -14.72
N ILE A 144 -0.79 14.05 -14.64
CA ILE A 144 -1.73 13.51 -13.64
C ILE A 144 -1.11 13.50 -12.24
N VAL A 145 0.19 13.16 -12.11
CA VAL A 145 0.88 13.13 -10.81
C VAL A 145 1.29 14.52 -10.33
N GLN A 146 1.46 15.50 -11.22
CA GLN A 146 1.92 16.84 -10.88
C GLN A 146 1.19 17.48 -9.67
N PRO A 147 -0.15 17.47 -9.56
CA PRO A 147 -0.84 18.02 -8.39
C PRO A 147 -0.55 17.27 -7.08
N VAL A 148 -0.21 15.98 -7.15
CA VAL A 148 0.23 15.19 -5.98
C VAL A 148 1.61 15.67 -5.53
N ALA A 149 2.55 15.79 -6.47
CA ALA A 149 3.90 16.29 -6.19
C ALA A 149 3.89 17.72 -5.64
N GLU A 150 3.07 18.61 -6.20
CA GLU A 150 2.91 19.98 -5.70
C GLU A 150 2.38 20.01 -4.26
N ARG A 151 1.44 19.13 -3.90
CA ARG A 151 0.98 19.00 -2.51
C ARG A 151 2.06 18.46 -1.58
N VAL A 152 2.84 17.47 -2.00
CA VAL A 152 3.99 17.00 -1.20
C VAL A 152 5.02 18.12 -1.00
N ARG A 153 5.28 18.92 -2.02
CA ARG A 153 6.17 20.09 -1.92
C ARG A 153 5.59 21.14 -0.96
N ALA A 154 4.32 21.49 -1.10
CA ALA A 154 3.65 22.49 -0.27
C ALA A 154 3.50 22.05 1.18
N ALA A 155 3.40 20.74 1.44
CA ALA A 155 3.27 20.21 2.79
C ALA A 155 4.47 20.57 3.68
N GLN A 156 5.68 20.77 3.10
CA GLN A 156 6.92 21.04 3.86
C GLN A 156 7.06 20.05 5.03
N ALA A 157 6.75 18.78 4.75
CA ALA A 157 6.72 17.71 5.73
C ALA A 157 8.13 17.13 5.93
N ASP A 158 8.40 16.65 7.14
CA ASP A 158 9.64 15.95 7.49
C ASP A 158 9.78 14.64 6.69
N HIS A 159 8.65 13.97 6.45
CA HIS A 159 8.58 12.73 5.67
C HIS A 159 7.49 12.81 4.60
N TYR A 160 7.67 12.09 3.50
CA TYR A 160 6.60 11.83 2.55
C TYR A 160 6.65 10.40 2.02
N GLY A 161 5.50 9.84 1.65
CA GLY A 161 5.44 8.44 1.27
C GLY A 161 4.07 7.93 0.86
N SER A 162 4.02 6.66 0.50
CA SER A 162 2.81 5.93 0.10
C SER A 162 3.00 4.44 0.40
N ASP A 163 1.92 3.72 0.73
CA ASP A 163 1.98 2.26 0.87
C ASP A 163 2.30 1.57 -0.47
N CYS A 164 1.97 2.22 -1.59
CA CYS A 164 2.44 1.79 -2.90
C CYS A 164 3.81 2.41 -3.21
N ALA A 165 4.86 1.60 -3.17
CA ALA A 165 6.22 2.03 -3.53
C ALA A 165 6.31 2.62 -4.95
N MET A 166 5.56 2.04 -5.90
CA MET A 166 5.52 2.51 -7.28
C MET A 166 4.89 3.91 -7.40
N ALA A 167 3.86 4.20 -6.61
CA ALA A 167 3.26 5.52 -6.52
C ALA A 167 4.22 6.52 -5.86
N ALA A 168 4.90 6.10 -4.78
CA ALA A 168 5.90 6.90 -4.09
C ALA A 168 7.04 7.34 -5.04
N HIS A 169 7.65 6.40 -5.76
CA HIS A 169 8.73 6.71 -6.71
C HIS A 169 8.26 7.53 -7.92
N ARG A 170 6.99 7.41 -8.32
CA ARG A 170 6.43 8.29 -9.35
C ARG A 170 6.29 9.73 -8.86
N ILE A 171 5.89 9.91 -7.61
CA ILE A 171 5.84 11.24 -6.97
C ILE A 171 7.26 11.81 -6.84
N GLU A 172 8.22 11.02 -6.38
CA GLU A 172 9.64 11.38 -6.34
C GLU A 172 10.16 11.87 -7.69
N HIS A 173 9.91 11.09 -8.75
CA HIS A 173 10.32 11.44 -10.11
C HIS A 173 9.71 12.78 -10.57
N CYS A 174 8.45 13.06 -10.20
CA CYS A 174 7.81 14.34 -10.52
C CYS A 174 8.27 15.50 -9.63
N LEU A 175 8.60 15.24 -8.37
CA LEU A 175 9.13 16.24 -7.45
C LEU A 175 10.49 16.75 -7.92
N ASN A 176 11.36 15.80 -8.33
CA ASN A 176 12.70 16.05 -8.85
C ASN A 176 13.52 17.01 -7.98
N ASP A 177 13.42 16.88 -6.65
CA ASP A 177 14.07 17.75 -5.66
C ASP A 177 15.12 17.00 -4.81
N GLY A 178 15.44 15.76 -5.17
CA GLY A 178 16.45 14.92 -4.52
C GLY A 178 15.99 14.23 -3.23
N ARG A 179 14.77 14.49 -2.74
CA ARG A 179 14.24 13.80 -1.56
C ARG A 179 13.64 12.45 -1.95
N ALA A 180 14.10 11.36 -1.33
CA ALA A 180 13.51 10.05 -1.52
C ALA A 180 12.23 9.86 -0.69
N PRO A 181 11.22 9.12 -1.18
CA PRO A 181 10.04 8.79 -0.41
C PRO A 181 10.35 7.70 0.63
N GLU A 182 9.63 7.72 1.74
CA GLU A 182 9.76 6.73 2.80
C GLU A 182 8.47 5.91 2.93
N SER A 183 8.57 4.57 2.96
CA SER A 183 7.37 3.74 3.15
C SER A 183 6.81 3.93 4.57
N PRO A 184 5.48 3.94 4.75
CA PRO A 184 4.87 4.05 6.08
C PRO A 184 5.37 3.00 7.10
N ILE A 185 5.65 1.77 6.67
CA ILE A 185 6.23 0.74 7.55
C ILE A 185 7.65 1.12 8.00
N SER A 186 8.47 1.69 7.12
CA SER A 186 9.81 2.18 7.49
C SER A 186 9.74 3.35 8.48
N LEU A 187 8.76 4.24 8.33
CA LEU A 187 8.52 5.32 9.30
C LEU A 187 8.12 4.74 10.66
N LEU A 188 7.22 3.76 10.69
CA LEU A 188 6.82 3.11 11.92
C LEU A 188 8.01 2.40 12.60
N ARG A 189 8.85 1.71 11.83
CA ARG A 189 10.10 1.11 12.31
C ARG A 189 11.02 2.15 12.96
N ARG A 190 11.21 3.30 12.29
CA ARG A 190 11.98 4.44 12.83
C ARG A 190 11.40 4.95 14.14
N ALA A 191 10.08 5.09 14.24
CA ALA A 191 9.40 5.53 15.47
C ALA A 191 9.67 4.58 16.65
N TYR A 192 9.73 3.26 16.41
CA TYR A 192 10.13 2.28 17.42
C TYR A 192 11.63 2.29 17.76
N GLY A 193 12.46 2.96 16.95
CA GLY A 193 13.92 2.95 17.09
C GLY A 193 14.54 1.59 16.81
N ILE A 194 13.99 0.86 15.83
CA ILE A 194 14.49 -0.41 15.29
C ILE A 194 15.09 -0.15 13.90
#